data_AF-A0A4U7D8H8-F1
#
_entry.id   AF-A0A4U7D8H8-F1
#
_cell.length_a   1.000
_cell.length_b   1.000
_cell.length_c   1.000
_cell.angle_alpha   90.00
_cell.angle_beta   90.00
_cell.angle_gamma   90.00
#
_symmetry.space_group_name_H-M   'P 1'
#
loop_
_entity.id
_entity.type
_entity.pdbx_description
1 polymer ?
#
loop_
_entity_poly.entity_id
_entity_poly.type
_entity_poly.pdbx_seq_one_letter_code
_entity_poly.pdbx_strand_id
1 'polypeptide(L)'
;MTRTDDDPPEWAKDRAREMMAAEEGGGADAPDDAAAADAAETPDRDAERVPDVPVEAVDEAERLTRLAREAESAEATPEIEEAADQYRERRDALAAEYGYTARVRGEDDTLVLYPDEWMDDGTVRLDRVEDTDRAVEVSLSGPGDADRYREVAAYNEAVAAAVAEREAEVHARTAETFAAFMSNHYVRPVDDATPAMRAEFREEYLVRNGWPTDEQLDAVDESLSVIESVAGDIDDPADDSADVDDPADDSADADGSADDPA
;
A
#
# COMPACT_ATOMS: atom_id res chain seq x y z
N MET A 1 46.61 6.35 -19.40
CA MET A 1 46.06 6.00 -20.73
C MET A 1 45.62 4.56 -20.67
N THR A 2 44.31 4.32 -20.70
CA THR A 2 43.66 3.15 -21.33
C THR A 2 42.17 3.42 -21.30
N ARG A 3 41.69 4.00 -22.40
CA ARG A 3 40.28 4.10 -22.77
C ARG A 3 39.97 2.73 -23.38
N THR A 4 39.11 1.94 -22.76
CA THR A 4 38.64 0.69 -23.38
C THR A 4 37.44 1.07 -24.23
N ASP A 5 37.60 0.95 -25.54
CA ASP A 5 36.53 1.05 -26.53
C ASP A 5 35.50 -0.05 -26.25
N ASP A 6 34.33 0.35 -25.75
CA ASP A 6 33.16 -0.51 -25.52
C ASP A 6 32.29 -0.50 -26.79
N ASP A 7 32.87 -0.98 -27.89
CA ASP A 7 32.10 -1.23 -29.10
C ASP A 7 31.53 -2.66 -29.01
N PRO A 8 30.19 -2.83 -29.01
CA PRO A 8 29.58 -4.12 -28.81
C PRO A 8 30.02 -5.09 -29.91
N PRO A 9 30.25 -6.38 -29.56
CA PRO A 9 30.76 -7.36 -30.49
C PRO A 9 29.81 -7.55 -31.68
N GLU A 10 30.36 -7.79 -32.87
CA GLU A 10 29.62 -7.80 -34.15
C GLU A 10 28.38 -8.71 -34.17
N TRP A 11 28.40 -9.81 -33.40
CA TRP A 11 27.23 -10.69 -33.27
C TRP A 11 26.01 -10.00 -32.63
N ALA A 12 26.22 -9.01 -31.75
CA ALA A 12 25.15 -8.25 -31.11
C ALA A 12 24.53 -7.22 -32.09
N LYS A 13 25.33 -6.67 -33.01
CA LYS A 13 24.86 -5.75 -34.05
C LYS A 13 24.04 -6.48 -35.11
N ASP A 14 24.43 -7.70 -35.47
CA ASP A 14 23.67 -8.53 -36.41
C ASP A 14 22.30 -8.93 -35.84
N ARG A 15 22.23 -9.29 -34.55
CA ARG A 15 20.98 -9.57 -33.81
C ARG A 15 20.04 -8.36 -33.75
N ALA A 16 20.58 -7.17 -33.52
CA ALA A 16 19.78 -5.93 -33.51
C ALA A 16 19.22 -5.60 -34.90
N ARG A 17 19.98 -5.88 -35.97
CA ARG A 17 19.53 -5.68 -37.35
C ARG A 17 18.44 -6.66 -37.76
N GLU A 18 18.52 -7.89 -37.28
CA GLU A 18 17.51 -8.93 -37.52
C GLU A 18 16.18 -8.62 -36.82
N MET A 19 16.23 -8.06 -35.59
CA MET A 19 15.02 -7.64 -34.86
C MET A 19 14.31 -6.44 -35.51
N MET A 20 15.06 -5.45 -36.01
CA MET A 20 14.46 -4.28 -36.69
C MET A 20 13.83 -4.64 -38.06
N ALA A 21 14.32 -5.67 -38.74
CA ALA A 21 13.76 -6.13 -40.01
C ALA A 21 12.45 -6.93 -39.85
N ALA A 22 12.17 -7.45 -38.65
CA ALA A 22 10.95 -8.20 -38.35
C ALA A 22 9.74 -7.29 -38.01
N GLU A 23 9.97 -6.03 -37.61
CA GLU A 23 8.89 -5.11 -37.23
C GLU A 23 8.27 -4.30 -38.40
N GLU A 24 8.93 -4.21 -39.57
CA GLU A 24 8.40 -3.45 -40.72
C GLU A 24 7.45 -4.23 -41.66
N GLY A 25 7.02 -5.44 -41.27
CA GLY A 25 6.35 -6.40 -42.16
C GLY A 25 4.83 -6.59 -42.04
N GLY A 26 4.10 -5.75 -41.29
CA GLY A 26 2.69 -6.01 -40.95
C GLY A 26 1.73 -4.87 -41.29
N GLY A 27 1.49 -4.61 -42.58
CA GLY A 27 0.54 -3.60 -43.04
C GLY A 27 -0.37 -4.07 -44.18
N ALA A 28 -1.68 -3.88 -43.97
CA ALA A 28 -2.81 -3.89 -44.91
C ALA A 28 -3.41 -5.24 -45.35
N ASP A 29 -4.65 -5.51 -44.92
CA ASP A 29 -5.79 -5.41 -45.85
C ASP A 29 -7.13 -5.32 -45.09
N ALA A 30 -8.00 -4.40 -45.52
CA ALA A 30 -9.41 -4.34 -45.12
C ALA A 30 -10.25 -4.88 -46.28
N PRO A 31 -11.45 -5.41 -46.01
CA PRO A 31 -12.56 -4.85 -46.78
C PRO A 31 -13.82 -4.57 -45.96
N ASP A 32 -14.43 -3.49 -46.42
CA ASP A 32 -15.76 -2.97 -46.22
C ASP A 32 -16.81 -3.95 -46.79
N ASP A 33 -17.82 -4.33 -46.00
CA ASP A 33 -19.14 -4.64 -46.55
C ASP A 33 -20.24 -4.47 -45.50
N ALA A 34 -21.28 -3.74 -45.91
CA ALA A 34 -22.39 -3.30 -45.09
C ALA A 34 -23.54 -4.31 -45.16
N ALA A 35 -24.13 -4.64 -44.01
CA ALA A 35 -25.49 -5.18 -43.96
C ALA A 35 -26.19 -4.75 -42.65
N ALA A 36 -27.16 -3.85 -42.79
CA ALA A 36 -28.07 -3.44 -41.74
C ALA A 36 -29.11 -4.54 -41.44
N ALA A 37 -29.34 -4.82 -40.16
CA ALA A 37 -30.59 -5.40 -39.68
C ALA A 37 -30.82 -5.03 -38.20
N ASP A 38 -31.80 -4.15 -38.02
CA ASP A 38 -32.65 -3.88 -36.86
C ASP A 38 -32.67 -4.96 -35.75
N ALA A 39 -32.21 -4.57 -34.55
CA ALA A 39 -32.55 -5.22 -33.29
C ALA A 39 -32.37 -4.24 -32.12
N ALA A 40 -33.51 -3.80 -31.57
CA ALA A 40 -33.76 -3.35 -30.20
C ALA A 40 -32.76 -2.39 -29.52
N GLU A 41 -33.26 -1.25 -29.04
CA GLU A 41 -32.64 -0.52 -27.93
C GLU A 41 -32.45 -1.47 -26.74
N THR A 42 -31.29 -2.11 -26.66
CA THR A 42 -30.72 -2.60 -25.41
C THR A 42 -30.38 -1.38 -24.57
N PRO A 43 -30.81 -1.30 -23.29
CA PRO A 43 -30.36 -0.22 -22.44
C PRO A 43 -28.84 -0.26 -22.38
N ASP A 44 -28.21 0.89 -22.49
CA ASP A 44 -26.79 1.10 -22.30
C ASP A 44 -26.38 0.50 -20.94
N ARG A 45 -25.74 -0.67 -20.95
CA ARG A 45 -25.35 -1.41 -19.73
C ARG A 45 -23.91 -1.89 -19.73
N ASP A 46 -23.20 -1.82 -20.86
CA ASP A 46 -21.96 -2.59 -21.08
C ASP A 46 -20.89 -1.83 -21.87
N ALA A 47 -20.53 -0.62 -21.46
CA ALA A 47 -19.28 0.00 -21.92
C ALA A 47 -18.58 0.67 -20.73
N GLU A 48 -17.49 0.07 -20.23
CA GLU A 48 -16.59 0.57 -19.17
C GLU A 48 -17.04 0.45 -17.70
N ARG A 49 -17.72 -0.62 -17.26
CA ARG A 49 -17.96 -0.80 -15.83
C ARG A 49 -16.73 -1.36 -15.10
N VAL A 50 -15.80 -0.46 -14.78
CA VAL A 50 -14.91 -0.56 -13.60
C VAL A 50 -15.80 -0.87 -12.37
N PRO A 51 -15.34 -1.65 -11.37
CA PRO A 51 -16.12 -1.97 -10.18
C PRO A 51 -16.99 -0.81 -9.69
N ASP A 52 -18.26 -1.11 -9.34
CA ASP A 52 -19.27 -0.12 -8.92
C ASP A 52 -18.96 0.57 -7.56
N VAL A 53 -17.72 0.44 -7.07
CA VAL A 53 -17.21 1.00 -5.82
C VAL A 53 -16.10 2.03 -6.13
N PRO A 54 -16.13 3.24 -5.55
CA PRO A 54 -15.08 4.23 -5.72
C PRO A 54 -13.71 3.72 -5.22
N VAL A 55 -12.63 4.11 -5.90
CA VAL A 55 -11.25 3.74 -5.51
C VAL A 55 -10.94 4.16 -4.06
N GLU A 56 -11.33 5.35 -3.64
CA GLU A 56 -11.13 5.84 -2.26
C GLU A 56 -11.80 4.93 -1.21
N ALA A 57 -12.93 4.31 -1.54
CA ALA A 57 -13.60 3.37 -0.64
C ALA A 57 -12.89 2.01 -0.60
N VAL A 58 -12.29 1.58 -1.71
CA VAL A 58 -11.43 0.40 -1.77
C VAL A 58 -10.18 0.60 -0.92
N ASP A 59 -9.52 1.76 -1.07
CA ASP A 59 -8.30 2.11 -0.34
C ASP A 59 -8.55 2.18 1.18
N GLU A 60 -9.66 2.79 1.60
CA GLU A 60 -10.00 2.83 3.03
C GLU A 60 -10.40 1.44 3.56
N ALA A 61 -11.10 0.61 2.78
CA ALA A 61 -11.42 -0.76 3.17
C ALA A 61 -10.14 -1.61 3.33
N GLU A 62 -9.16 -1.41 2.45
CA GLU A 62 -7.83 -2.02 2.54
C GLU A 62 -7.09 -1.55 3.80
N ARG A 63 -7.02 -0.24 4.03
CA ARG A 63 -6.40 0.36 5.22
C ARG A 63 -7.01 -0.18 6.52
N LEU A 64 -8.33 -0.19 6.63
CA LEU A 64 -9.04 -0.76 7.79
C LEU A 64 -8.74 -2.25 7.97
N THR A 65 -8.62 -2.99 6.86
CA THR A 65 -8.24 -4.42 6.92
C THR A 65 -6.82 -4.60 7.44
N ARG A 66 -5.88 -3.73 7.07
CA ARG A 66 -4.51 -3.76 7.61
C ARG A 66 -4.49 -3.44 9.10
N LEU A 67 -5.15 -2.37 9.53
CA LEU A 67 -5.25 -1.98 10.95
C LEU A 67 -5.85 -3.11 11.82
N ALA A 68 -6.88 -3.80 11.32
CA ALA A 68 -7.45 -4.95 12.02
C ALA A 68 -6.41 -6.06 12.23
N ARG A 69 -5.61 -6.37 11.20
CA ARG A 69 -4.58 -7.41 11.26
C ARG A 69 -3.38 -7.02 12.13
N GLU A 70 -3.00 -5.75 12.11
CA GLU A 70 -1.96 -5.20 12.97
C GLU A 70 -2.35 -5.35 14.43
N ALA A 71 -3.56 -4.93 14.78
CA ALA A 71 -4.13 -5.13 16.12
C ALA A 71 -4.14 -6.62 16.50
N GLU A 72 -4.59 -7.51 15.62
CA GLU A 72 -4.59 -8.96 15.85
C GLU A 72 -3.18 -9.59 16.02
N SER A 73 -2.15 -8.93 15.48
CA SER A 73 -0.76 -9.36 15.59
C SER A 73 -0.08 -8.87 16.87
N ALA A 74 -0.64 -7.85 17.53
CA ALA A 74 -0.15 -7.32 18.79
C ALA A 74 -0.47 -8.27 19.97
N GLU A 75 0.02 -7.93 21.17
CA GLU A 75 -0.31 -8.68 22.37
C GLU A 75 -1.82 -8.64 22.62
N ALA A 76 -2.46 -9.81 22.73
CA ALA A 76 -3.91 -9.89 22.89
C ALA A 76 -4.36 -9.29 24.23
N THR A 77 -4.95 -8.11 24.18
CA THR A 77 -5.70 -7.47 25.27
C THR A 77 -7.14 -7.19 24.84
N PRO A 78 -8.10 -7.08 25.78
CA PRO A 78 -9.48 -6.77 25.43
C PRO A 78 -9.62 -5.49 24.60
N GLU A 79 -8.79 -4.48 24.86
CA GLU A 79 -8.78 -3.21 24.13
C GLU A 79 -8.30 -3.37 22.68
N ILE A 80 -7.30 -4.23 22.46
CA ILE A 80 -6.76 -4.54 21.13
C ILE A 80 -7.74 -5.39 20.33
N GLU A 81 -8.39 -6.37 20.97
CA GLU A 81 -9.46 -7.17 20.35
C GLU A 81 -10.64 -6.26 19.93
N GLU A 82 -11.06 -5.33 20.79
CA GLU A 82 -12.12 -4.36 20.48
C GLU A 82 -11.74 -3.42 19.34
N ALA A 83 -10.48 -2.98 19.27
CA ALA A 83 -10.00 -2.16 18.17
C ALA A 83 -10.06 -2.92 16.83
N ALA A 84 -9.58 -4.17 16.80
CA ALA A 84 -9.64 -5.02 15.62
C ALA A 84 -11.08 -5.24 15.14
N ASP A 85 -12.02 -5.48 16.07
CA ASP A 85 -13.44 -5.62 15.76
C ASP A 85 -14.03 -4.34 15.16
N GLN A 86 -13.74 -3.16 15.74
CA GLN A 86 -14.19 -1.88 15.20
C GLN A 86 -13.68 -1.61 13.79
N TYR A 87 -12.42 -1.94 13.49
CA TYR A 87 -11.88 -1.78 12.13
C TYR A 87 -12.62 -2.68 11.13
N ARG A 88 -12.91 -3.94 11.49
CA ARG A 88 -13.68 -4.86 10.65
C ARG A 88 -15.12 -4.38 10.44
N GLU A 89 -15.78 -3.89 11.49
CA GLU A 89 -17.14 -3.34 11.40
C GLU A 89 -17.20 -2.11 10.49
N ARG A 90 -16.23 -1.19 10.60
CA ARG A 90 -16.18 -0.01 9.71
C ARG A 90 -15.95 -0.39 8.26
N ARG A 91 -15.05 -1.35 7.99
CA ARG A 91 -14.81 -1.86 6.64
C ARG A 91 -16.08 -2.48 6.06
N ASP A 92 -16.76 -3.31 6.84
CA ASP A 92 -17.97 -4.01 6.38
C ASP A 92 -19.11 -3.02 6.14
N ALA A 93 -19.25 -2.00 6.99
CA ALA A 93 -20.21 -0.92 6.79
C ALA A 93 -19.90 -0.09 5.53
N LEU A 94 -18.63 0.25 5.30
CA LEU A 94 -18.19 0.97 4.10
C LEU A 94 -18.46 0.16 2.83
N ALA A 95 -18.12 -1.13 2.81
CA ALA A 95 -18.39 -1.99 1.66
C ALA A 95 -19.90 -2.10 1.39
N ALA A 96 -20.71 -2.27 2.44
CA ALA A 96 -22.16 -2.39 2.34
C ALA A 96 -22.84 -1.12 1.80
N GLU A 97 -22.27 0.07 2.03
CA GLU A 97 -22.76 1.33 1.45
C GLU A 97 -22.79 1.28 -0.09
N TYR A 98 -21.82 0.57 -0.68
CA TYR A 98 -21.69 0.40 -2.12
C TYR A 98 -22.28 -0.93 -2.64
N GLY A 99 -22.93 -1.72 -1.77
CA GLY A 99 -23.50 -3.02 -2.14
C GLY A 99 -22.45 -4.13 -2.29
N TYR A 100 -21.39 -4.09 -1.47
CA TYR A 100 -20.33 -5.08 -1.43
C TYR A 100 -20.17 -5.72 -0.04
N THR A 101 -19.75 -6.98 -0.04
CA THR A 101 -19.35 -7.74 1.14
C THR A 101 -17.84 -7.96 1.09
N ALA A 102 -17.14 -7.52 2.13
CA ALA A 102 -15.70 -7.71 2.27
C ALA A 102 -15.35 -9.12 2.79
N ARG A 103 -14.28 -9.71 2.26
CA ARG A 103 -13.73 -10.99 2.73
C ARG A 103 -12.22 -11.02 2.60
N VAL A 104 -11.53 -11.53 3.61
CA VAL A 104 -10.09 -11.79 3.54
C VAL A 104 -9.84 -13.23 3.12
N ARG A 105 -9.07 -13.42 2.05
CA ARG A 105 -8.54 -14.71 1.59
C ARG A 105 -7.15 -14.89 2.18
N GLY A 106 -7.00 -15.83 3.11
CA GLY A 106 -5.75 -16.05 3.84
C GLY A 106 -4.67 -16.82 3.07
N GLU A 107 -5.00 -17.43 1.91
CA GLU A 107 -4.05 -18.21 1.11
C GLU A 107 -2.99 -17.32 0.45
N ASP A 108 -3.37 -16.10 0.07
CA ASP A 108 -2.57 -15.11 -0.64
C ASP A 108 -2.75 -13.69 -0.07
N ASP A 109 -3.21 -13.61 1.19
CA ASP A 109 -3.43 -12.36 1.92
C ASP A 109 -4.13 -11.30 1.07
N THR A 110 -5.30 -11.60 0.53
CA THR A 110 -6.03 -10.70 -0.36
C THR A 110 -7.37 -10.29 0.26
N LEU A 111 -7.65 -8.99 0.30
CA LEU A 111 -8.99 -8.47 0.54
C LEU A 111 -9.78 -8.56 -0.75
N VAL A 112 -10.94 -9.20 -0.69
CA VAL A 112 -11.88 -9.29 -1.82
C VAL A 112 -13.18 -8.60 -1.44
N LEU A 113 -13.60 -7.64 -2.26
CA LEU A 113 -14.92 -7.01 -2.18
C LEU A 113 -15.81 -7.68 -3.21
N TYR A 114 -16.76 -8.51 -2.74
CA TYR A 114 -17.73 -9.17 -3.61
C TYR A 114 -19.01 -8.34 -3.69
N PRO A 115 -19.63 -8.16 -4.86
CA PRO A 115 -20.99 -7.66 -4.94
C PRO A 115 -21.93 -8.48 -4.03
N ASP A 116 -22.74 -7.80 -3.23
CA ASP A 116 -23.63 -8.44 -2.22
C ASP A 116 -24.57 -9.47 -2.85
N GLU A 117 -25.00 -9.21 -4.09
CA GLU A 117 -25.90 -10.12 -4.83
C GLU A 117 -25.26 -11.48 -5.12
N TRP A 118 -23.93 -11.59 -5.12
CA TRP A 118 -23.22 -12.87 -5.25
C TRP A 118 -23.15 -13.63 -3.94
N MET A 119 -23.38 -12.98 -2.81
CA MET A 119 -23.22 -13.56 -1.48
C MET A 119 -24.52 -14.18 -0.97
N ASP A 120 -24.40 -15.31 -0.27
CA ASP A 120 -25.50 -16.02 0.38
C ASP A 120 -24.91 -16.72 1.60
N ASP A 121 -25.35 -16.37 2.80
CA ASP A 121 -24.82 -16.90 4.08
C ASP A 121 -23.27 -16.90 4.15
N GLY A 122 -22.65 -15.77 3.76
CA GLY A 122 -21.19 -15.59 3.79
C GLY A 122 -20.41 -16.38 2.74
N THR A 123 -21.10 -17.00 1.78
CA THR A 123 -20.50 -17.81 0.71
C THR A 123 -20.85 -17.23 -0.66
N VAL A 124 -19.84 -17.17 -1.55
CA VAL A 124 -20.04 -16.75 -2.94
C VAL A 124 -20.85 -17.82 -3.69
N ARG A 125 -21.92 -17.39 -4.34
CA ARG A 125 -22.77 -18.22 -5.20
C ARG A 125 -22.31 -18.07 -6.64
N LEU A 126 -21.50 -19.02 -7.10
CA LEU A 126 -20.96 -19.03 -8.47
C LEU A 126 -22.04 -18.94 -9.55
N ASP A 127 -23.26 -19.43 -9.27
CA ASP A 127 -24.42 -19.32 -10.15
C ASP A 127 -25.00 -17.90 -10.30
N ARG A 128 -24.60 -16.96 -9.43
CA ARG A 128 -24.99 -15.54 -9.44
C ARG A 128 -23.89 -14.62 -9.99
N VAL A 129 -22.70 -15.16 -10.27
CA VAL A 129 -21.56 -14.40 -10.81
C VAL A 129 -21.74 -14.29 -12.32
N GLU A 130 -22.18 -13.12 -12.76
CA GLU A 130 -22.36 -12.82 -14.19
C GLU A 130 -21.07 -12.29 -14.82
N ASP A 131 -20.31 -11.48 -14.08
CA ASP A 131 -19.08 -10.83 -14.52
C ASP A 131 -18.10 -10.74 -13.35
N THR A 132 -17.01 -11.51 -13.39
CA THR A 132 -15.99 -11.56 -12.33
C THR A 132 -15.24 -10.24 -12.16
N ASP A 133 -15.18 -9.39 -13.19
CA ASP A 133 -14.42 -8.14 -13.15
C ASP A 133 -15.08 -7.09 -12.23
N ARG A 134 -16.30 -7.37 -11.75
CA ARG A 134 -17.00 -6.55 -10.75
C ARG A 134 -16.49 -6.77 -9.33
N ALA A 135 -15.79 -7.86 -9.03
CA ALA A 135 -15.14 -8.02 -7.73
C ALA A 135 -13.83 -7.24 -7.69
N VAL A 136 -13.54 -6.63 -6.54
CA VAL A 136 -12.26 -5.95 -6.32
C VAL A 136 -11.36 -6.87 -5.50
N GLU A 137 -10.20 -7.23 -6.04
CA GLU A 137 -9.15 -7.93 -5.30
C GLU A 137 -8.00 -6.99 -4.98
N VAL A 138 -7.69 -6.84 -3.69
CA VAL A 138 -6.61 -5.99 -3.19
C VAL A 138 -5.65 -6.85 -2.39
N SER A 139 -4.41 -6.95 -2.86
CA SER A 139 -3.40 -7.71 -2.13
C SER A 139 -2.97 -6.95 -0.88
N LEU A 140 -3.16 -7.57 0.28
CA LEU A 140 -2.67 -7.06 1.57
C LEU A 140 -1.17 -7.35 1.73
N SER A 141 -0.63 -8.25 0.90
CA SER A 141 0.77 -8.69 0.88
C SER A 141 1.42 -8.38 -0.47
N GLY A 142 2.13 -7.25 -0.55
CA GLY A 142 2.84 -6.85 -1.77
C GLY A 142 3.47 -5.46 -1.64
N PRO A 143 4.14 -4.97 -2.72
CA PRO A 143 4.49 -3.56 -2.83
C PRO A 143 3.23 -2.74 -2.64
N GLY A 144 3.25 -1.83 -1.67
CA GLY A 144 2.21 -0.86 -1.42
C GLY A 144 2.02 0.07 -2.62
N ASP A 145 1.24 1.12 -2.43
CA ASP A 145 0.88 2.03 -3.52
C ASP A 145 2.12 2.69 -4.16
N ALA A 146 2.38 2.32 -5.41
CA ALA A 146 3.51 2.84 -6.19
C ALA A 146 3.44 4.37 -6.37
N ASP A 147 2.26 4.98 -6.34
CA ASP A 147 2.09 6.43 -6.43
C ASP A 147 2.59 7.14 -5.17
N ARG A 148 2.56 6.47 -4.01
CA ARG A 148 3.14 6.95 -2.74
C ARG A 148 4.64 6.70 -2.59
N TYR A 149 5.29 6.09 -3.58
CA TYR A 149 6.72 5.75 -3.50
C TYR A 149 7.61 6.90 -3.05
N ARG A 150 7.42 8.11 -3.61
CA ARG A 150 8.28 9.25 -3.27
C ARG A 150 8.13 9.69 -1.82
N GLU A 151 6.90 9.69 -1.32
CA GLU A 151 6.59 10.08 0.05
C GLU A 151 7.18 9.06 1.03
N VAL A 152 6.90 7.77 0.80
CA VAL A 152 7.42 6.67 1.62
C VAL A 152 8.94 6.60 1.59
N ALA A 153 9.56 6.75 0.41
CA ALA A 153 11.01 6.77 0.30
C ALA A 153 11.63 7.93 1.09
N ALA A 154 11.02 9.12 1.04
CA ALA A 154 11.50 10.28 1.81
C ALA A 154 11.40 10.04 3.32
N TYR A 155 10.30 9.46 3.80
CA TYR A 155 10.16 9.09 5.22
C TYR A 155 11.21 8.05 5.64
N ASN A 156 11.33 6.95 4.88
CA ASN A 156 12.29 5.89 5.19
C ASN A 156 13.75 6.39 5.15
N GLU A 157 14.09 7.28 4.22
CA GLU A 157 15.40 7.94 4.16
C GLU A 157 15.63 8.84 5.39
N ALA A 158 14.60 9.57 5.84
CA ALA A 158 14.69 10.40 7.05
C ALA A 158 14.92 9.57 8.31
N VAL A 159 14.22 8.43 8.46
CA VAL A 159 14.45 7.48 9.56
C VAL A 159 15.89 6.94 9.50
N ALA A 160 16.35 6.48 8.34
CA ALA A 160 17.72 5.97 8.19
C ALA A 160 18.77 7.05 8.53
N ALA A 161 18.56 8.29 8.11
CA ALA A 161 19.42 9.42 8.46
C ALA A 161 19.43 9.69 9.98
N ALA A 162 18.27 9.66 10.63
CA ALA A 162 18.17 9.84 12.08
C ALA A 162 18.89 8.72 12.85
N VAL A 163 18.77 7.46 12.42
CA VAL A 163 19.54 6.34 12.99
C VAL A 163 21.04 6.59 12.81
N ALA A 164 21.47 7.02 11.62
CA ALA A 164 22.88 7.33 11.35
C ALA A 164 23.46 8.46 12.22
N GLU A 165 22.62 9.41 12.63
CA GLU A 165 23.01 10.52 13.51
C GLU A 165 23.07 10.10 14.99
N ARG A 166 22.16 9.22 15.43
CA ARG A 166 21.94 8.89 16.85
C ARG A 166 22.68 7.64 17.29
N GLU A 167 22.88 6.69 16.39
CA GLU A 167 23.24 5.31 16.73
C GLU A 167 24.60 4.89 16.17
N ALA A 168 25.07 3.71 16.59
CA ALA A 168 26.31 3.13 16.10
C ALA A 168 26.24 2.80 14.59
N GLU A 169 27.40 2.79 13.92
CA GLU A 169 27.51 2.55 12.47
C GLU A 169 26.88 1.22 12.03
N VAL A 170 26.90 0.20 12.89
CA VAL A 170 26.27 -1.11 12.63
C VAL A 170 24.76 -0.98 12.42
N HIS A 171 24.09 -0.15 13.23
CA HIS A 171 22.65 0.11 13.12
C HIS A 171 22.35 1.03 11.94
N ALA A 172 23.17 2.06 11.72
CA ALA A 172 23.05 2.99 10.60
C ALA A 172 23.07 2.26 9.24
N ARG A 173 24.06 1.39 9.01
CA ARG A 173 24.17 0.65 7.75
C ARG A 173 23.03 -0.37 7.56
N THR A 174 22.53 -0.95 8.65
CA THR A 174 21.33 -1.80 8.60
C THR A 174 20.09 -0.97 8.24
N ALA A 175 19.93 0.22 8.82
CA ALA A 175 18.83 1.13 8.56
C ALA A 175 18.77 1.60 7.10
N GLU A 176 19.91 1.96 6.50
CA GLU A 176 19.99 2.31 5.08
C GLU A 176 19.50 1.17 4.18
N THR A 177 19.95 -0.06 4.46
CA THR A 177 19.58 -1.23 3.66
C THR A 177 18.11 -1.59 3.86
N PHE A 178 17.60 -1.44 5.09
CA PHE A 178 16.22 -1.72 5.44
C PHE A 178 15.25 -0.69 4.85
N ALA A 179 15.60 0.60 4.90
CA ALA A 179 14.85 1.66 4.22
C ALA A 179 14.75 1.38 2.72
N ALA A 180 15.86 1.02 2.07
CA ALA A 180 15.86 0.65 0.65
C ALA A 180 15.00 -0.59 0.35
N PHE A 181 14.98 -1.58 1.24
CA PHE A 181 14.09 -2.74 1.13
C PHE A 181 12.62 -2.34 1.22
N MET A 182 12.24 -1.63 2.28
CA MET A 182 10.86 -1.24 2.54
C MET A 182 10.31 -0.30 1.46
N SER A 183 11.11 0.65 0.97
CA SER A 183 10.69 1.54 -0.11
C SER A 183 10.57 0.82 -1.46
N ASN A 184 11.51 -0.05 -1.82
CA ASN A 184 11.54 -0.63 -3.17
C ASN A 184 10.72 -1.92 -3.33
N HIS A 185 10.67 -2.77 -2.31
CA HIS A 185 9.91 -4.02 -2.34
C HIS A 185 8.49 -3.86 -1.81
N TYR A 186 8.31 -2.95 -0.85
CA TYR A 186 7.07 -2.86 -0.11
C TYR A 186 6.35 -1.53 -0.21
N VAL A 187 6.97 -0.48 -0.75
CA VAL A 187 6.44 0.88 -0.77
C VAL A 187 5.71 1.20 0.55
N ARG A 188 6.35 0.86 1.67
CA ARG A 188 5.82 1.03 3.02
C ARG A 188 6.80 1.76 3.96
N PRO A 189 6.28 2.48 4.96
CA PRO A 189 7.07 2.96 6.09
C PRO A 189 7.88 1.83 6.76
N VAL A 190 9.05 2.14 7.31
CA VAL A 190 9.93 1.15 7.95
C VAL A 190 9.37 0.61 9.27
N ASP A 191 8.57 1.40 9.96
CA ASP A 191 7.82 1.08 11.19
C ASP A 191 6.58 0.22 10.93
N ASP A 192 6.01 0.24 9.72
CA ASP A 192 4.93 -0.66 9.28
C ASP A 192 5.42 -2.08 8.92
N ALA A 193 6.69 -2.40 9.15
CA ALA A 193 7.27 -3.68 8.77
C ALA A 193 6.75 -4.84 9.62
N THR A 194 6.00 -5.75 8.99
CA THR A 194 5.48 -6.96 9.65
C THR A 194 6.60 -7.95 10.01
N PRO A 195 6.36 -8.89 10.94
CA PRO A 195 7.33 -9.93 11.28
C PRO A 195 7.82 -10.77 10.09
N ALA A 196 6.95 -11.03 9.11
CA ALA A 196 7.31 -11.76 7.90
C ALA A 196 8.27 -10.96 7.01
N MET A 197 8.01 -9.66 6.85
CA MET A 197 8.87 -8.75 6.09
C MET A 197 10.24 -8.60 6.76
N ARG A 198 10.27 -8.50 8.10
CA ARG A 198 11.52 -8.49 8.88
C ARG A 198 12.30 -9.80 8.74
N ALA A 199 11.63 -10.95 8.66
CA ALA A 199 12.29 -12.23 8.42
C ALA A 199 12.88 -12.30 7.01
N GLU A 200 12.12 -11.95 5.97
CA GLU A 200 12.60 -11.88 4.59
C GLU A 200 13.80 -10.93 4.45
N PHE A 201 13.73 -9.77 5.10
CA PHE A 201 14.85 -8.82 5.11
C PHE A 201 16.13 -9.49 5.62
N ARG A 202 16.06 -10.14 6.78
CA ARG A 202 17.22 -10.75 7.45
C ARG A 202 17.76 -11.95 6.67
N GLU A 203 16.89 -12.84 6.25
CA GLU A 203 17.26 -14.14 5.68
C GLU A 203 17.62 -14.05 4.20
N GLU A 204 17.03 -13.10 3.46
CA GLU A 204 17.15 -13.02 2.01
C GLU A 204 17.73 -11.69 1.55
N TYR A 205 17.06 -10.59 1.84
CA TYR A 205 17.38 -9.31 1.20
C TYR A 205 18.74 -8.76 1.64
N LEU A 206 19.00 -8.73 2.95
CA LEU A 206 20.21 -8.19 3.53
C LEU A 206 21.43 -8.95 3.02
N VAL A 207 21.38 -10.29 3.05
CA VAL A 207 22.48 -11.14 2.58
C VAL A 207 22.77 -10.94 1.08
N ARG A 208 21.72 -10.76 0.27
CA ARG A 208 21.85 -10.64 -1.19
C ARG A 208 22.25 -9.24 -1.65
N ASN A 209 21.78 -8.19 -0.96
CA ASN A 209 21.87 -6.82 -1.44
C ASN A 209 22.72 -5.91 -0.54
N GLY A 210 22.71 -6.13 0.77
CA GLY A 210 23.42 -5.30 1.75
C GLY A 210 24.87 -5.70 1.98
N TRP A 211 25.25 -6.94 1.63
CA TRP A 211 26.60 -7.49 1.84
C TRP A 211 27.08 -7.29 3.29
N PRO A 212 26.33 -7.79 4.29
CA PRO A 212 26.53 -7.44 5.68
C PRO A 212 27.85 -7.97 6.22
N THR A 213 28.39 -7.29 7.23
CA THR A 213 29.47 -7.84 8.05
C THR A 213 28.91 -8.86 9.05
N ASP A 214 29.77 -9.71 9.63
CA ASP A 214 29.36 -10.63 10.70
C ASP A 214 28.74 -9.87 11.89
N GLU A 215 29.32 -8.71 12.24
CA GLU A 215 28.80 -7.82 13.28
C GLU A 215 27.40 -7.29 12.96
N GLN A 216 27.10 -6.98 11.69
CA GLN A 216 25.75 -6.59 11.28
C GLN A 216 24.76 -7.74 11.34
N LEU A 217 25.16 -8.95 10.95
CA LEU A 217 24.30 -10.13 11.06
C LEU A 217 23.95 -10.45 12.51
N ASP A 218 24.94 -10.36 13.40
CA ASP A 218 24.75 -10.60 14.84
C ASP A 218 23.85 -9.53 15.49
N ALA A 219 23.92 -8.28 15.01
CA ALA A 219 23.16 -7.15 15.54
C ALA A 219 21.86 -6.85 14.76
N VAL A 220 21.44 -7.68 13.80
CA VAL A 220 20.36 -7.30 12.87
C VAL A 220 19.02 -7.14 13.58
N ASP A 221 18.68 -8.04 14.50
CA ASP A 221 17.42 -7.98 15.24
C ASP A 221 17.37 -6.75 16.15
N GLU A 222 18.48 -6.46 16.83
CA GLU A 222 18.64 -5.24 17.64
C GLU A 222 18.53 -3.99 16.78
N SER A 223 19.16 -3.98 15.60
CA SER A 223 19.10 -2.87 14.65
C SER A 223 17.67 -2.60 14.19
N LEU A 224 16.87 -3.63 13.92
CA LEU A 224 15.46 -3.46 13.54
C LEU A 224 14.63 -2.85 14.66
N SER A 225 14.86 -3.24 15.92
CA SER A 225 14.21 -2.60 17.07
C SER A 225 14.65 -1.15 17.27
N VAL A 226 15.92 -0.84 17.03
CA VAL A 226 16.44 0.54 17.07
C VAL A 226 15.80 1.41 16.00
N ILE A 227 15.67 0.90 14.76
CA ILE A 227 15.02 1.62 13.66
C ILE A 227 13.56 1.94 14.01
N GLU A 228 12.81 0.96 14.51
CA GLU A 228 11.42 1.15 14.95
C GLU A 228 11.30 2.20 16.06
N SER A 229 12.20 2.16 17.05
CA SER A 229 12.23 3.17 18.11
C SER A 229 12.54 4.57 17.59
N VAL A 230 13.45 4.72 16.62
CA VAL A 230 13.80 6.02 16.04
C VAL A 230 12.70 6.52 15.12
N ALA A 231 12.01 5.63 14.39
CA ALA A 231 10.85 5.97 13.57
C ALA A 231 9.74 6.59 14.42
N GLY A 232 9.42 6.00 15.58
CA GLY A 232 8.43 6.56 16.51
C GLY A 232 8.75 7.94 17.10
N ASP A 233 9.99 8.43 16.94
CA ASP A 233 10.39 9.80 17.31
C ASP A 233 10.28 10.80 16.14
N ILE A 234 9.93 10.34 14.94
CA ILE A 234 9.79 11.14 13.73
C ILE A 234 8.29 11.18 13.40
N ASP A 235 7.70 12.37 13.36
CA ASP A 235 6.29 12.51 12.98
C ASP A 235 6.05 11.93 11.56
N ASP A 236 5.06 11.05 11.45
CA ASP A 236 4.62 10.46 10.17
C ASP A 236 4.00 11.57 9.30
N PRO A 237 4.41 11.74 8.01
CA PRO A 237 3.74 12.66 7.10
C PRO A 237 2.23 12.41 6.93
N ALA A 238 1.69 11.26 7.31
CA ALA A 238 0.25 10.98 7.27
C ALA A 238 -0.56 11.63 8.42
N ASP A 239 0.08 12.10 9.50
CA ASP A 239 -0.62 12.65 10.68
C ASP A 239 -0.88 14.17 10.60
N ASP A 240 -0.41 14.84 9.55
CA ASP A 240 -0.51 16.30 9.36
C ASP A 240 -1.93 16.79 8.96
N SER A 241 -2.96 15.96 9.19
CA SER A 241 -4.38 16.29 8.92
C SER A 241 -5.19 16.66 10.16
N ALA A 242 -4.60 16.60 11.37
CA ALA A 242 -5.34 16.76 12.62
C ALA A 242 -5.30 18.16 13.27
N ASP A 243 -4.41 19.07 12.88
CA ASP A 243 -4.28 20.38 13.54
C ASP A 243 -4.75 21.56 12.66
N VAL A 244 -6.07 21.67 12.50
CA VAL A 244 -6.70 22.97 12.24
C VAL A 244 -7.22 23.51 13.57
N ASP A 245 -6.35 24.27 14.24
CA ASP A 245 -6.60 25.09 15.43
C ASP A 245 -7.94 25.87 15.31
N ASP A 246 -8.88 25.57 16.22
CA ASP A 246 -10.15 26.29 16.40
C ASP A 246 -9.90 27.52 17.29
N PRO A 247 -10.02 28.77 16.78
CA PRO A 247 -9.81 29.94 17.60
C PRO A 247 -11.02 30.23 18.47
N ALA A 248 -10.92 29.80 19.73
CA ALA A 248 -11.40 30.41 20.97
C ALA A 248 -12.72 31.23 20.92
N ASP A 249 -13.77 30.64 21.49
CA ASP A 249 -14.99 31.29 21.97
C ASP A 249 -14.68 32.24 23.14
N ASP A 250 -14.67 33.55 22.87
CA ASP A 250 -14.59 34.63 23.87
C ASP A 250 -16.00 34.94 24.39
N SER A 251 -16.45 34.15 25.38
CA SER A 251 -17.69 34.44 26.11
C SER A 251 -17.39 35.27 27.35
N ALA A 252 -17.81 36.54 27.29
CA ALA A 252 -17.72 37.55 28.32
C ALA A 252 -18.41 37.18 29.64
N ASP A 253 -17.65 37.17 30.73
CA ASP A 253 -18.18 37.19 32.09
C ASP A 253 -18.56 38.61 32.51
N ALA A 254 -19.87 38.84 32.62
CA ALA A 254 -20.46 39.98 33.30
C ALA A 254 -20.80 39.58 34.74
N ASP A 255 -19.98 39.99 35.71
CA ASP A 255 -20.38 39.99 37.12
C ASP A 255 -20.46 41.43 37.64
N GLY A 256 -21.69 41.92 37.71
CA GLY A 256 -22.04 43.17 38.34
C GLY A 256 -22.28 42.94 39.83
N SER A 257 -21.29 43.30 40.66
CA SER A 257 -21.50 43.41 42.10
C SER A 257 -21.52 44.89 42.50
N ALA A 258 -22.70 45.34 42.88
CA ALA A 258 -22.95 46.64 43.48
C ALA A 258 -22.37 46.70 44.90
N ASP A 259 -21.68 47.78 45.24
CA ASP A 259 -21.72 48.37 46.59
C ASP A 259 -21.36 49.87 46.54
N ASP A 260 -22.16 50.65 47.25
CA ASP A 260 -22.27 52.12 47.26
C ASP A 260 -21.49 52.70 48.44
N PRO A 261 -20.76 53.82 48.30
CA PRO A 261 -20.29 54.56 49.47
C PRO A 261 -21.00 55.91 49.65
N ALA A 262 -21.58 56.09 50.84
CA ALA A 262 -21.90 57.38 51.47
C ALA A 262 -20.74 57.87 52.36
#